data_AF-A0A842UXM4-F1
#
_entry.id   AF-A0A842UXM4-F1
#
_cell.length_a   1.000
_cell.length_b   1.000
_cell.length_c   1.000
_cell.angle_alpha   90.00
_cell.angle_beta   90.00
_cell.angle_gamma   90.00
#
_symmetry.space_group_name_H-M   'P 1'
#
loop_
_entity.id
_entity.type
_entity.pdbx_description
1 polymer ?
#
loop_
_entity_poly.entity_id
_entity_poly.type
_entity_poly.pdbx_seq_one_letter_code
_entity_poly.pdbx_strand_id
1 'polypeptide(L)'
;MAIKFKKKCARCRKNFVLTTSRDRYPLCYECEKSELDQEIEDPEMKKLFDIPEEFYRKNSFLRDIKRNYLRFENLTDKQIAAFKKTVERMKKEQG
;
A
#
# COMPACT_ATOMS: atom_id res chain seq x y z
N MET A 1 7.10 -15.07 12.93
CA MET A 1 6.03 -14.07 12.68
C MET A 1 6.45 -12.76 13.32
N ALA A 2 6.42 -11.63 12.61
CA ALA A 2 6.71 -10.34 13.24
C ALA A 2 5.50 -9.90 14.07
N ILE A 3 5.74 -9.49 15.33
CA ILE A 3 4.68 -8.97 16.20
C ILE A 3 4.17 -7.66 15.58
N LYS A 4 2.86 -7.61 15.33
CA LYS A 4 2.17 -6.40 14.87
C LYS A 4 1.64 -5.65 16.09
N PHE A 5 1.85 -4.34 16.14
CA PHE A 5 1.32 -3.45 17.17
C PHE A 5 0.82 -2.15 16.56
N LYS A 6 0.05 -1.38 17.31
CA LYS A 6 -0.44 -0.07 16.88
C LYS A 6 0.57 1.00 17.27
N LYS A 7 0.98 1.85 16.32
CA LYS A 7 1.79 3.04 16.56
C LYS A 7 1.13 4.25 15.92
N LYS A 8 1.35 5.45 16.46
CA LYS A 8 0.89 6.68 15.83
C LYS A 8 1.63 6.90 14.50
N CYS A 9 0.91 7.41 13.50
CA CYS A 9 1.49 7.83 12.22
C CYS A 9 2.64 8.82 12.46
N ALA A 10 3.78 8.58 11.80
CA ALA A 10 4.98 9.39 11.98
C ALA A 10 4.83 10.82 11.43
N ARG A 11 3.94 11.03 10.46
CA ARG A 11 3.66 12.34 9.84
C ARG A 11 2.60 13.14 10.59
N CYS A 12 1.37 12.64 10.71
CA CYS A 12 0.28 13.41 11.34
C CYS A 12 0.19 13.24 12.87
N ARG A 13 0.75 12.17 13.45
CA ARG A 13 0.65 11.81 14.88
C ARG A 13 -0.78 11.68 15.44
N LYS A 14 -1.81 11.69 14.57
CA LYS A 14 -3.23 11.57 14.93
C LYS A 14 -3.70 10.11 14.84
N ASN A 15 -3.49 9.49 13.68
CA ASN A 15 -4.03 8.15 13.40
C ASN A 15 -3.10 7.04 13.90
N PHE A 16 -3.68 5.96 14.39
CA PHE A 16 -2.95 4.72 14.68
C PHE A 16 -2.86 3.85 13.44
N VAL A 17 -1.70 3.24 13.25
CA VAL A 17 -1.40 2.33 12.15
C VAL A 17 -0.82 1.03 12.69
N LEU A 18 -1.23 -0.08 12.09
CA LEU A 18 -0.65 -1.39 12.39
C LEU A 18 0.75 -1.45 11.78
N THR A 19 1.74 -1.74 12.62
CA THR A 19 3.16 -1.69 12.29
C THR A 19 3.89 -2.84 12.95
N THR A 20 5.09 -3.14 12.47
CA THR A 20 6.04 -4.08 13.08
C THR A 20 7.23 -3.31 13.65
N SER A 21 8.10 -3.98 14.41
CA SER A 21 9.32 -3.37 14.96
C SER A 21 10.33 -2.95 13.88
N ARG A 22 10.21 -3.50 12.67
CA ARG A 22 11.08 -3.19 11.53
C ARG A 22 10.68 -1.90 10.81
N ASP A 23 9.44 -1.46 11.00
CA ASP A 23 8.89 -0.29 10.33
C ASP A 23 9.35 0.98 11.05
N ARG A 24 10.41 1.59 10.53
CA ARG A 24 11.02 2.79 11.13
C ARG A 24 10.12 4.02 11.01
N TYR A 25 9.32 4.13 9.95
CA TYR A 25 8.51 5.31 9.66
C TYR A 25 7.08 4.93 9.22
N PRO A 26 6.20 4.54 10.16
CA PRO A 26 4.87 4.07 9.81
C PRO A 26 3.93 5.25 9.46
N LEU A 27 3.26 5.16 8.31
CA LEU A 27 2.38 6.20 7.78
C LEU A 27 0.93 5.71 7.68
N CYS A 28 -0.02 6.61 7.95
CA CYS A 28 -1.43 6.34 7.74
C CYS A 28 -1.84 6.61 6.30
N TYR A 29 -2.89 5.92 5.85
CA TYR A 29 -3.43 6.08 4.50
C TYR A 29 -3.68 7.55 4.14
N GLU A 30 -4.26 8.34 5.04
CA GLU A 30 -4.52 9.78 4.79
C GLU A 30 -3.26 10.58 4.48
N CYS A 31 -2.15 10.27 5.16
CA CYS A 31 -0.87 10.94 4.94
C CYS A 31 -0.18 10.49 3.64
N GLU A 32 -0.52 9.30 3.14
CA GLU A 32 -0.01 8.75 1.88
C GLU A 32 -0.96 9.03 0.72
N LYS A 33 -2.22 9.41 0.99
CA LYS A 33 -3.26 9.60 -0.03
C LYS A 33 -2.81 10.59 -1.10
N SER A 34 -2.26 11.73 -0.71
CA SER A 34 -1.75 12.73 -1.67
C SER A 34 -0.65 12.19 -2.59
N GLU A 35 0.15 11.23 -2.12
CA GLU A 35 1.14 10.55 -2.98
C GLU A 35 0.48 9.48 -3.85
N LEU A 36 -0.55 8.80 -3.36
CA LEU A 36 -1.24 7.71 -4.06
C LEU A 36 -2.25 8.20 -5.12
N ASP A 37 -2.72 9.44 -5.03
CA ASP A 37 -3.72 10.05 -5.92
C ASP A 37 -3.11 10.66 -7.19
N GLN A 38 -1.81 10.42 -7.42
CA GLN A 38 -1.15 10.86 -8.64
C GLN A 38 -1.65 10.06 -9.84
N GLU A 39 -1.71 10.72 -11.00
CA GLU A 39 -2.11 10.08 -12.26
C GLU A 39 -1.07 9.05 -12.71
N ILE A 40 -1.57 7.95 -13.27
CA ILE A 40 -0.76 6.90 -13.88
C ILE A 40 -1.06 6.93 -15.37
N GLU A 41 -0.04 7.28 -16.16
CA GLU A 41 -0.16 7.37 -17.62
C GLU A 41 -0.16 5.99 -18.29
N ASP A 42 0.58 5.03 -17.71
CA ASP A 42 0.67 3.65 -18.22
C ASP A 42 -0.68 2.91 -18.09
N PRO A 43 -1.29 2.46 -19.21
CA PRO A 43 -2.59 1.78 -19.19
C PRO A 43 -2.59 0.44 -18.46
N GLU A 44 -1.48 -0.31 -18.49
CA GLU A 44 -1.36 -1.60 -17.80
C GLU A 44 -1.27 -1.40 -16.29
N MET A 45 -0.47 -0.44 -15.86
CA MET A 45 -0.32 -0.11 -14.44
C MET A 45 -1.57 0.55 -13.89
N LYS A 46 -2.26 1.37 -14.68
CA LYS A 46 -3.56 1.93 -14.31
C LYS A 46 -4.57 0.83 -13.98
N LYS A 47 -4.65 -0.22 -14.81
CA LYS A 47 -5.50 -1.41 -14.53
C LYS A 47 -5.01 -2.21 -13.33
N LEU A 48 -3.69 -2.34 -13.14
CA LEU A 48 -3.11 -3.05 -12.00
C LEU A 48 -3.50 -2.40 -10.67
N PHE A 49 -3.45 -1.08 -10.61
CA PHE A 49 -3.76 -0.29 -9.42
C PHE A 49 -5.24 0.09 -9.27
N ASP A 50 -6.08 -0.32 -10.21
CA ASP A 50 -7.54 -0.15 -10.13
C ASP A 50 -8.15 -1.19 -9.16
N ILE A 51 -7.92 -0.97 -7.88
CA ILE A 51 -8.43 -1.81 -6.78
C ILE A 51 -9.21 -0.95 -5.76
N PRO A 52 -10.12 -1.56 -4.97
CA PRO A 52 -10.93 -0.81 -4.02
C PRO A 52 -10.07 -0.04 -3.01
N GLU A 53 -10.46 1.20 -2.69
CA GLU A 53 -9.73 2.07 -1.75
C GLU A 53 -9.52 1.41 -0.38
N GLU A 54 -10.48 0.58 0.07
CA GLU A 54 -10.37 -0.15 1.31
C GLU A 54 -9.14 -1.07 1.39
N PHE A 55 -8.69 -1.60 0.25
CA PHE A 55 -7.51 -2.46 0.19
C PHE A 55 -6.26 -1.66 0.51
N TYR A 56 -6.16 -0.46 -0.05
CA TYR A 56 -5.10 0.48 0.29
C TYR A 56 -5.19 0.89 1.76
N ARG A 57 -6.38 1.14 2.31
CA ARG A 57 -6.53 1.48 3.74
C ARG A 57 -6.04 0.37 4.67
N LYS A 58 -6.41 -0.88 4.37
CA LYS A 58 -6.12 -2.06 5.22
C LYS A 58 -4.69 -2.57 5.08
N ASN A 59 -4.02 -2.34 3.93
CA ASN A 59 -2.74 -2.97 3.64
C ASN A 59 -1.66 -1.96 3.22
N SER A 60 -0.63 -1.80 4.06
CA SER A 60 0.51 -0.91 3.78
C SER A 60 1.35 -1.37 2.59
N PHE A 61 1.52 -2.69 2.39
CA PHE A 61 2.30 -3.22 1.27
C PHE A 61 1.72 -2.81 -0.09
N LEU A 62 0.40 -2.81 -0.25
CA LEU A 62 -0.23 -2.35 -1.50
C LEU A 62 0.04 -0.87 -1.76
N ARG A 63 0.07 -0.05 -0.70
CA ARG A 63 0.42 1.38 -0.79
C ARG A 63 1.90 1.55 -1.14
N ASP A 64 2.77 0.77 -0.53
CA ASP A 64 4.22 0.83 -0.79
C ASP A 64 4.54 0.50 -2.25
N ILE A 65 3.90 -0.52 -2.83
CA ILE A 65 4.09 -0.87 -4.24
C ILE A 65 3.61 0.27 -5.16
N LYS A 66 2.41 0.82 -4.91
CA LYS A 66 1.90 1.95 -5.71
C LYS A 66 2.80 3.17 -5.60
N ARG A 67 3.26 3.53 -4.39
CA ARG A 67 4.19 4.64 -4.16
C ARG A 67 5.54 4.43 -4.85
N ASN A 68 6.07 3.21 -4.81
CA ASN A 68 7.32 2.90 -5.52
C ASN A 68 7.15 3.04 -7.03
N TYR A 69 6.03 2.55 -7.59
CA TYR A 69 5.74 2.76 -9.00
C TYR A 69 5.62 4.25 -9.33
N LEU A 70 4.86 5.03 -8.57
CA LEU A 70 4.71 6.48 -8.82
C LEU A 70 6.03 7.26 -8.71
N ARG A 71 7.01 6.77 -7.94
CA ARG A 71 8.32 7.42 -7.77
C ARG A 71 9.35 7.02 -8.81
N PHE A 72 9.31 5.78 -9.28
CA PHE A 72 10.35 5.20 -10.13
C PHE A 72 9.83 4.79 -11.51
N GLU A 73 8.52 4.90 -11.73
CA GLU A 73 7.77 4.50 -12.94
C GLU A 73 8.07 3.07 -13.40
N ASN A 74 8.52 2.23 -12.46
CA ASN A 74 9.00 0.89 -12.75
C ASN A 74 8.66 -0.07 -11.61
N LEU A 75 8.21 -1.26 -11.98
CA LEU A 75 8.03 -2.40 -11.09
C LEU A 75 8.60 -3.65 -11.74
N THR A 76 9.28 -4.45 -10.93
CA THR A 76 9.72 -5.79 -11.35
C THR A 76 8.53 -6.75 -11.45
N ASP A 77 8.63 -7.76 -12.30
CA ASP A 77 7.61 -8.82 -12.42
C ASP A 77 7.28 -9.47 -11.08
N LYS A 78 8.29 -9.61 -10.22
CA LYS A 78 8.14 -10.15 -8.86
C LYS A 78 7.26 -9.24 -8.00
N GLN A 79 7.43 -7.92 -8.09
CA GLN A 79 6.58 -6.95 -7.38
C GLN A 79 5.15 -6.97 -7.90
N ILE A 80 4.96 -7.02 -9.23
CA ILE A 80 3.63 -7.11 -9.86
C ILE A 80 2.92 -8.41 -9.43
N ALA A 81 3.61 -9.55 -9.49
CA ALA A 81 3.07 -10.84 -9.06
C ALA A 81 2.72 -10.85 -7.57
N ALA A 82 3.58 -10.29 -6.72
CA ALA A 82 3.31 -10.18 -5.29
C ALA A 82 2.11 -9.26 -4.98
N PHE A 83 1.97 -8.16 -5.74
CA PHE A 83 0.83 -7.26 -5.65
C PHE A 83 -0.47 -7.99 -6.00
N LYS A 84 -0.54 -8.61 -7.18
CA LYS A 84 -1.72 -9.39 -7.64
C LYS A 84 -2.11 -10.46 -6.63
N LYS A 85 -1.14 -11.28 -6.18
CA LYS A 85 -1.37 -12.33 -5.17
C LYS A 85 -1.92 -11.78 -3.85
N THR A 86 -1.45 -10.60 -3.43
CA THR A 86 -1.93 -9.97 -2.19
C THR A 86 -3.35 -9.47 -2.35
N VAL A 87 -3.67 -8.83 -3.49
CA VAL A 87 -5.03 -8.39 -3.81
C VAL A 87 -5.98 -9.59 -3.88
N GLU A 88 -5.61 -10.67 -4.56
CA GLU A 88 -6.42 -11.89 -4.62
C GLU A 88 -6.66 -12.50 -3.24
N ARG A 89 -5.62 -12.57 -2.40
CA ARG A 89 -5.78 -13.05 -1.02
C ARG A 89 -6.77 -12.18 -0.24
N MET A 90 -6.64 -10.86 -0.33
CA MET A 90 -7.55 -9.94 0.35
C MET A 90 -8.99 -10.01 -0.16
N LYS A 91 -9.19 -10.30 -1.45
CA LYS A 91 -10.54 -10.58 -2.01
C LYS A 91 -11.12 -11.85 -1.40
N LYS A 92 -10.32 -12.92 -1.27
CA LYS A 92 -10.73 -14.19 -0.66
C LYS A 92 -10.99 -14.08 0.84
N GLU A 93 -10.27 -13.23 1.56
CA GLU A 93 -10.47 -13.00 3.00
C GLU A 93 -11.71 -12.14 3.32
N GLN A 94 -12.33 -11.49 2.32
CA GLN A 94 -13.52 -10.66 2.48
C GLN A 94 -14.82 -11.33 2.01
N GLY A 95 -14.75 -12.51 1.38
CA GLY A 95 -15.91 -13.32 0.97
C GLY A 95 -16.05 -14.55 1.85
#